data_AF-K2A0F6-F1
#
_entry.id   AF-K2A0F6-F1
#
_cell.length_a   1.000
_cell.length_b   1.000
_cell.length_c   1.000
_cell.angle_alpha   90.00
_cell.angle_beta   90.00
_cell.angle_gamma   90.00
#
_symmetry.space_group_name_H-M   'P 1'
#
loop_
_entity.id
_entity.type
_entity.pdbx_description
1 polymer ?
#
loop_
_entity_poly.entity_id
_entity_poly.type
_entity_poly.pdbx_seq_one_letter_code
_entity_poly.pdbx_strand_id
1 'polypeptide(L)'
;MQFVEQIIQADIHFNILLHAIRNASAVKFFIWITLLGQATTIIIFTLIVSTILWLTREKWYILALWLIILSSEAFTFLAKLIFNRARPEGAVFLESTNSFPSGHATIAVAFYGFIAYLLLKKIKSKFCSFLIILFTLIIIIAIGFSRLYLGV
;
A
#
# COMPACT_ATOMS: atom_id res chain seq x y z
N MET A 1 19.92 1.29 -22.57
CA MET A 1 19.87 2.66 -21.99
C MET A 1 18.60 3.40 -22.38
N GLN A 2 18.28 3.53 -23.67
CA GLN A 2 17.13 4.31 -24.16
C GLN A 2 15.76 3.95 -23.54
N PHE A 3 15.48 2.67 -23.29
CA PHE A 3 14.23 2.24 -22.64
C PHE A 3 14.13 2.69 -21.17
N VAL A 4 15.24 2.68 -20.43
CA VAL A 4 15.27 3.11 -19.01
C VAL A 4 15.00 4.61 -18.91
N GLU A 5 15.60 5.40 -19.81
CA GLU A 5 15.35 6.84 -19.90
C GLU A 5 13.88 7.14 -20.22
N GLN A 6 13.25 6.39 -21.13
CA GLN A 6 11.83 6.55 -21.43
C GLN A 6 10.94 6.33 -20.19
N ILE A 7 11.23 5.32 -19.37
CA ILE A 7 10.49 5.06 -18.13
C ILE A 7 10.68 6.22 -17.13
N ILE A 8 11.91 6.70 -16.95
CA ILE A 8 12.21 7.81 -16.05
C ILE A 8 11.47 9.08 -16.50
N GLN A 9 11.51 9.38 -17.80
CA GLN A 9 10.82 10.55 -18.35
C GLN A 9 9.29 10.42 -18.21
N ALA A 10 8.73 9.25 -18.45
CA ALA A 10 7.30 9.02 -18.24
C ALA A 10 6.89 9.26 -16.77
N ASP A 11 7.69 8.78 -15.81
CA ASP A 11 7.46 9.00 -14.38
C ASP A 11 7.55 10.49 -14.00
N ILE A 12 8.52 11.23 -14.53
CA ILE A 12 8.66 12.67 -14.29
C ILE A 12 7.46 13.43 -14.86
N HIS A 13 7.07 13.18 -16.12
CA HIS A 13 5.92 13.85 -16.72
C HIS A 13 4.63 13.57 -15.97
N PHE A 14 4.44 12.33 -15.52
CA PHE A 14 3.27 11.94 -14.75
C PHE A 14 3.23 12.67 -13.40
N ASN A 15 4.36 12.75 -12.69
CA ASN A 15 4.45 13.52 -11.45
C ASN A 15 4.14 15.00 -11.70
N ILE A 16 4.71 15.64 -12.72
CA ILE A 16 4.44 17.05 -13.04
C ILE A 16 2.95 17.28 -13.31
N LEU A 17 2.31 16.39 -14.07
CA LEU A 17 0.87 16.48 -14.36
C LEU A 17 0.03 16.36 -13.08
N LEU A 18 0.36 15.41 -12.20
CA LEU A 18 -0.31 15.26 -10.91
C LEU A 18 -0.14 16.50 -10.03
N HIS A 19 1.07 17.06 -9.99
CA HIS A 19 1.34 18.31 -9.28
C HIS A 19 0.50 19.48 -9.80
N ALA A 20 0.33 19.60 -11.12
CA ALA A 20 -0.44 20.68 -11.74
C ALA A 20 -1.95 20.62 -11.43
N ILE A 21 -2.51 19.42 -11.22
CA ILE A 21 -3.94 19.24 -10.90
C ILE A 21 -4.25 19.26 -9.40
N ARG A 22 -3.24 19.48 -8.54
CA ARG A 22 -3.42 19.48 -7.08
C ARG A 22 -4.34 20.62 -6.63
N ASN A 23 -5.33 20.27 -5.82
CA ASN A 23 -6.13 21.21 -5.04
C ASN A 23 -6.25 20.75 -3.59
N ALA A 24 -6.55 21.70 -2.69
CA ALA A 24 -6.56 21.45 -1.24
C ALA A 24 -7.52 20.34 -0.80
N SER A 25 -8.69 20.24 -1.44
CA SER A 25 -9.70 19.22 -1.12
C SER A 25 -9.23 17.82 -1.50
N ALA A 26 -8.70 17.67 -2.71
CA ALA A 26 -8.16 16.40 -3.19
C ALA A 26 -6.91 15.97 -2.40
N VAL A 27 -6.04 16.91 -2.01
CA VAL A 27 -4.90 16.61 -1.12
C VAL A 27 -5.38 16.06 0.22
N LYS A 28 -6.35 16.70 0.88
CA LYS A 28 -6.92 16.20 2.13
C LYS A 28 -7.52 14.80 1.97
N PHE A 29 -8.26 14.58 0.88
CA PHE A 29 -8.82 13.27 0.57
C PHE A 29 -7.73 12.20 0.42
N PHE A 30 -6.69 12.45 -0.37
CA PHE A 30 -5.61 11.48 -0.57
C PHE A 30 -4.74 11.29 0.67
N ILE A 31 -4.65 12.27 1.58
CA ILE A 31 -4.05 12.07 2.91
C ILE A 31 -4.83 10.98 3.66
N TRP A 32 -6.16 11.08 3.75
CA TRP A 32 -6.96 10.04 4.41
C TRP A 32 -6.79 8.66 3.78
N ILE A 33 -6.70 8.60 2.45
CA ILE A 33 -6.45 7.34 1.73
C ILE A 33 -5.05 6.78 2.04
N THR A 34 -3.98 7.58 2.00
CA THR A 34 -2.64 7.07 2.30
C THR A 34 -2.51 6.62 3.75
N LEU A 35 -3.26 7.19 4.70
CA LEU A 35 -3.23 6.74 6.10
C LEU A 35 -3.62 5.26 6.24
N LEU A 36 -4.41 4.70 5.31
CA LEU A 36 -4.75 3.27 5.29
C LEU A 36 -3.56 2.36 4.97
N GLY A 37 -2.51 2.88 4.34
CA GLY A 37 -1.25 2.19 4.11
C GLY A 37 -0.15 2.54 5.12
N GLN A 38 -0.44 3.41 6.09
CA GLN A 38 0.55 3.85 7.08
C GLN A 38 0.85 2.71 8.07
N ALA A 39 2.12 2.56 8.43
CA ALA A 39 2.58 1.51 9.35
C ALA A 39 1.77 1.46 10.65
N THR A 40 1.50 2.61 11.29
CA THR A 40 0.69 2.68 12.52
C THR A 40 -0.72 2.14 12.32
N THR A 41 -1.40 2.52 11.24
CA THR A 41 -2.75 2.02 10.90
C THR A 41 -2.72 0.52 10.65
N ILE A 42 -1.74 0.03 9.88
CA ILE A 42 -1.59 -1.39 9.59
C ILE A 42 -1.32 -2.19 10.87
N ILE A 43 -0.50 -1.68 11.80
CA ILE A 43 -0.26 -2.34 13.09
C ILE A 43 -1.56 -2.42 13.90
N ILE A 44 -2.32 -1.34 13.99
CA ILE A 44 -3.62 -1.33 14.69
C ILE A 44 -4.57 -2.36 14.08
N PHE A 45 -4.71 -2.37 12.75
CA PHE A 45 -5.57 -3.35 12.07
C PHE A 45 -5.05 -4.78 12.20
N THR A 46 -3.74 -4.99 12.17
CA THR A 46 -3.11 -6.30 12.39
C THR A 46 -3.42 -6.83 13.79
N LEU A 47 -3.39 -5.98 14.82
CA LEU A 47 -3.78 -6.36 16.17
C LEU A 47 -5.26 -6.73 16.24
N ILE A 48 -6.15 -5.91 15.65
CA ILE A 48 -7.60 -6.19 15.60
C ILE A 48 -7.87 -7.54 14.93
N VAL A 49 -7.27 -7.78 13.76
CA VAL A 49 -7.44 -9.03 13.02
C VAL A 49 -6.86 -10.21 13.80
N SER A 50 -5.71 -10.04 14.46
CA SER A 50 -5.12 -11.05 15.34
C SER A 50 -6.07 -11.42 16.49
N THR A 51 -6.71 -10.43 17.12
CA THR A 51 -7.72 -10.65 18.16
C THR A 51 -8.93 -11.41 17.61
N ILE A 52 -9.45 -11.03 16.44
CA ILE A 52 -10.58 -11.75 15.80
C ILE A 52 -10.20 -13.21 15.50
N LEU A 53 -9.01 -13.45 14.96
CA LEU A 53 -8.51 -14.79 14.67
C LEU A 53 -8.33 -15.62 15.94
N TRP A 54 -7.86 -14.99 17.02
CA TRP A 54 -7.75 -15.64 18.33
C TRP A 54 -9.12 -16.07 18.87
N LEU A 55 -10.10 -15.16 18.84
CA LEU A 55 -11.46 -15.41 19.33
C LEU A 55 -12.20 -16.46 18.49
N THR A 56 -11.93 -16.50 17.18
CA THR A 56 -12.49 -17.51 16.27
C THR A 56 -11.72 -18.83 16.25
N ARG A 57 -10.69 -18.98 17.11
CA ARG A 57 -9.82 -20.17 17.24
C ARG A 57 -8.97 -20.50 16.00
N GLU A 58 -8.82 -19.54 15.10
CA GLU A 58 -8.07 -19.62 13.84
C GLU A 58 -6.59 -19.23 14.03
N LYS A 59 -5.97 -19.69 15.13
CA LYS A 59 -4.67 -19.17 15.63
C LYS A 59 -3.51 -19.30 14.65
N TRP A 60 -3.52 -20.31 13.78
CA TRP A 60 -2.49 -20.51 12.75
C TRP A 60 -2.39 -19.32 11.78
N TYR A 61 -3.50 -18.63 11.51
CA TYR A 61 -3.52 -17.46 10.64
C TYR A 61 -2.92 -16.21 11.29
N ILE A 62 -2.79 -16.17 12.61
CA ILE A 62 -2.11 -15.08 13.31
C ILE A 62 -0.64 -15.09 12.92
N LEU A 63 0.03 -16.25 13.01
CA LEU A 63 1.42 -16.38 12.60
C LEU A 63 1.62 -16.03 11.13
N ALA A 64 0.73 -16.49 10.25
CA ALA A 64 0.79 -16.16 8.82
C ALA A 64 0.65 -14.65 8.56
N LEU A 65 -0.29 -13.98 9.25
CA LEU A 65 -0.49 -12.53 9.15
C LEU A 65 0.78 -11.77 9.53
N TRP A 66 1.35 -12.05 10.70
CA TRP A 66 2.57 -11.37 11.16
C TRP A 66 3.76 -11.67 10.25
N LEU A 67 3.91 -12.91 9.77
CA LEU A 67 4.98 -13.26 8.84
C LEU A 67 4.89 -12.45 7.55
N ILE A 68 3.70 -12.29 6.97
CA ILE A 68 3.47 -11.53 5.74
C ILE A 68 3.80 -10.04 5.95
N ILE A 69 3.36 -9.46 7.07
CA ILE A 69 3.63 -8.05 7.41
C ILE A 69 5.12 -7.81 7.60
N LEU A 70 5.79 -8.64 8.41
CA LEU A 70 7.23 -8.50 8.66
C LEU A 70 8.05 -8.74 7.38
N SER A 71 7.64 -9.69 6.55
CA SER A 71 8.32 -9.99 5.29
C SER A 71 8.16 -8.86 4.27
N SER A 72 6.99 -8.22 4.22
CA SER A 72 6.72 -7.04 3.38
C SER A 72 7.61 -5.85 3.78
N GLU A 73 7.73 -5.58 5.09
CA GLU A 73 8.59 -4.52 5.60
C GLU A 73 10.07 -4.82 5.35
N ALA A 74 10.52 -6.04 5.64
CA ALA A 74 11.90 -6.46 5.37
C ALA A 74 12.24 -6.35 3.87
N PHE A 75 11.34 -6.79 2.99
CA PHE A 75 11.50 -6.65 1.54
C PHE A 75 11.62 -5.18 1.13
N THR A 76 10.72 -4.32 1.62
CA THR A 76 10.73 -2.89 1.31
C THR A 76 12.03 -2.24 1.79
N PHE A 77 12.48 -2.56 3.00
CA PHE A 77 13.72 -2.04 3.56
C PHE A 77 14.95 -2.46 2.75
N LEU A 78 15.10 -3.76 2.46
CA LEU A 78 16.23 -4.28 1.70
C LEU A 78 16.24 -3.73 0.27
N ALA A 79 15.08 -3.66 -0.39
CA ALA A 79 14.98 -3.07 -1.72
C ALA A 79 15.37 -1.58 -1.72
N LYS A 80 14.98 -0.82 -0.69
CA LYS A 80 15.39 0.59 -0.54
C LYS A 80 16.90 0.76 -0.42
N LEU A 81 17.61 -0.17 0.22
CA LEU A 81 19.07 -0.17 0.31
C LEU A 81 19.72 -0.47 -1.04
N ILE A 82 19.14 -1.39 -1.82
CA ILE A 82 19.68 -1.80 -3.12
C ILE A 82 19.50 -0.69 -4.17
N PHE A 83 18.30 -0.12 -4.27
CA PHE A 83 17.98 0.83 -5.36
C PHE A 83 18.41 2.26 -5.06
N ASN A 84 18.48 2.64 -3.78
CA ASN A 84 18.91 3.97 -3.30
C ASN A 84 18.37 5.17 -4.12
N ARG A 85 17.10 5.07 -4.53
CA ARG A 85 16.45 6.06 -5.40
C ARG A 85 16.04 7.30 -4.58
N ALA A 86 16.54 8.46 -4.98
CA ALA A 86 16.13 9.75 -4.41
C ALA A 86 14.62 10.03 -4.63
N ARG A 87 14.03 10.80 -3.73
CA ARG A 87 12.64 11.28 -3.87
C ARG A 87 12.59 12.49 -4.83
N PRO A 88 11.49 12.69 -5.58
CA PRO A 88 11.27 13.93 -6.33
C PRO A 88 11.22 15.14 -5.38
N GLU A 89 11.71 16.30 -5.84
CA GLU A 89 11.59 17.56 -5.09
C GLU A 89 10.12 18.07 -5.09
N GLY A 90 9.66 18.65 -3.97
CA GLY A 90 8.30 19.19 -3.85
C GLY A 90 7.23 18.25 -3.26
N ALA A 91 7.65 17.18 -2.57
CA ALA A 91 6.74 16.28 -1.85
C ALA A 91 5.90 17.04 -0.81
N VAL A 92 4.57 16.84 -0.84
CA VAL A 92 3.64 17.46 0.13
C VAL A 92 3.59 16.65 1.44
N PHE A 93 3.93 15.37 1.35
CA PHE A 93 4.03 14.46 2.49
C PHE A 93 5.52 14.17 2.73
N LEU A 94 6.03 14.45 3.93
CA LEU A 94 7.45 14.23 4.21
C LEU A 94 7.69 12.80 4.66
N GLU A 95 8.56 12.09 3.96
CA GLU A 95 9.11 10.81 4.41
C GLU A 95 10.63 10.84 4.35
N SER A 96 11.27 10.20 5.32
CA SER A 96 12.72 10.23 5.53
C SER A 96 13.50 9.11 4.83
N THR A 97 12.82 8.19 4.14
CA THR A 97 13.44 7.00 3.52
C THR A 97 13.43 7.07 1.99
N ASN A 98 14.18 6.21 1.29
CA ASN A 98 14.24 6.17 -0.18
C ASN A 98 12.86 5.95 -0.84
N SER A 99 12.70 6.41 -2.09
CA SER A 99 11.41 6.44 -2.79
C SER A 99 10.94 5.08 -3.32
N PHE A 100 11.86 4.15 -3.60
CA PHE A 100 11.54 2.88 -4.24
C PHE A 100 11.98 1.66 -3.43
N PRO A 101 11.10 0.66 -3.23
CA PRO A 101 9.65 0.66 -3.51
C PRO A 101 8.86 1.46 -2.46
N SER A 102 7.60 1.77 -2.75
CA SER A 102 6.70 2.45 -1.81
C SER A 102 6.23 1.50 -0.71
N GLY A 103 6.62 1.77 0.54
CA GLY A 103 6.22 0.94 1.68
C GLY A 103 4.71 0.88 1.88
N HIS A 104 4.02 2.01 1.72
CA HIS A 104 2.55 2.08 1.82
C HIS A 104 1.85 1.19 0.80
N ALA A 105 2.36 1.14 -0.44
CA ALA A 105 1.80 0.28 -1.47
C ALA A 105 2.11 -1.20 -1.21
N THR A 106 3.36 -1.54 -0.86
CA THR A 106 3.77 -2.92 -0.58
C THR A 106 2.97 -3.50 0.58
N ILE A 107 2.88 -2.77 1.69
CA ILE A 107 2.18 -3.24 2.88
C ILE A 107 0.67 -3.32 2.67
N ALA A 108 0.09 -2.43 1.85
CA ALA A 108 -1.32 -2.50 1.47
C ALA A 108 -1.63 -3.78 0.69
N VAL A 109 -0.80 -4.15 -0.29
CA VAL A 109 -0.96 -5.41 -1.02
C VAL A 109 -0.89 -6.60 -0.06
N ALA A 110 0.14 -6.61 0.80
CA ALA A 110 0.36 -7.69 1.76
C ALA A 110 -0.81 -7.85 2.75
N PHE A 111 -1.20 -6.77 3.41
CA PHE A 111 -2.24 -6.77 4.43
C PHE A 111 -3.64 -7.00 3.83
N TYR A 112 -4.10 -6.11 2.94
CA TYR A 112 -5.46 -6.19 2.40
C TYR A 112 -5.66 -7.43 1.54
N GLY A 113 -4.62 -7.88 0.81
CA GLY A 113 -4.63 -9.14 0.08
C GLY A 113 -4.80 -10.36 1.00
N PHE A 114 -4.13 -10.35 2.16
CA PHE A 114 -4.29 -11.43 3.15
C PHE A 114 -5.70 -11.43 3.76
N ILE A 115 -6.26 -10.25 4.06
CA ILE A 115 -7.66 -10.16 4.53
C ILE A 115 -8.63 -10.70 3.48
N ALA A 116 -8.45 -10.32 2.21
CA ALA A 116 -9.26 -10.83 1.11
C ALA A 116 -9.17 -12.36 1.02
N TYR A 117 -7.97 -12.94 1.12
CA TYR A 117 -7.77 -14.39 1.15
C TYR A 117 -8.57 -15.06 2.28
N LEU A 118 -8.50 -14.54 3.51
CA LEU A 118 -9.24 -15.09 4.65
C LEU A 118 -10.76 -15.03 4.43
N LEU A 119 -11.27 -13.93 3.88
CA LEU A 119 -12.70 -13.77 3.59
C LEU A 119 -13.16 -14.71 2.48
N LEU A 120 -12.38 -14.82 1.40
CA LEU A 120 -12.68 -15.71 0.27
C LEU A 120 -12.72 -17.18 0.68
N LYS A 121 -11.91 -17.60 1.66
CA LYS A 121 -11.95 -18.98 2.19
C LYS A 121 -13.28 -19.30 2.89
N LYS A 122 -13.94 -18.31 3.47
CA LYS A 122 -15.17 -18.49 4.26
C LYS A 122 -16.45 -18.33 3.43
N ILE A 123 -16.38 -17.62 2.31
CA ILE A 123 -17.56 -17.23 1.50
C ILE A 123 -17.73 -18.17 0.32
N LYS A 124 -18.92 -18.78 0.21
CA LYS A 124 -19.29 -19.67 -0.90
C LYS A 124 -19.93 -18.94 -2.11
N SER A 125 -20.46 -17.74 -1.89
CA SER A 125 -21.15 -16.97 -2.93
C SER A 125 -20.14 -16.33 -3.89
N LYS A 126 -20.22 -16.71 -5.18
CA LYS A 126 -19.38 -16.14 -6.24
C LYS A 126 -19.51 -14.62 -6.34
N PHE A 127 -20.72 -14.09 -6.15
CA PHE A 127 -20.96 -12.65 -6.18
C PHE A 127 -20.25 -11.93 -5.03
N CYS A 128 -20.36 -12.46 -3.81
CA CYS A 128 -19.65 -11.89 -2.65
C CYS A 128 -18.13 -11.99 -2.82
N SER A 129 -17.63 -13.11 -3.37
CA SER A 129 -16.20 -13.26 -3.69
C SER A 129 -15.72 -12.22 -4.69
N PHE A 130 -16.50 -11.96 -5.76
CA PHE A 130 -16.20 -10.91 -6.72
C PHE A 130 -16.13 -9.53 -6.06
N LEU A 131 -17.11 -9.19 -5.21
CA LEU A 131 -17.09 -7.92 -4.48
C LEU A 131 -15.87 -7.77 -3.58
N ILE A 132 -15.46 -8.82 -2.86
CA ILE A 132 -14.25 -8.79 -2.02
C ILE A 132 -13.01 -8.49 -2.85
N ILE A 133 -12.83 -9.16 -3.98
CA ILE A 133 -11.70 -8.93 -4.88
C ILE A 133 -11.75 -7.49 -5.40
N LEU A 134 -12.92 -7.04 -5.87
CA LEU A 134 -13.11 -5.70 -6.40
C LEU A 134 -12.76 -4.62 -5.37
N PHE A 135 -13.31 -4.70 -4.15
CA PHE A 135 -13.02 -3.74 -3.10
C PHE A 135 -11.55 -3.76 -2.66
N THR A 136 -10.95 -4.95 -2.59
CA THR A 136 -9.53 -5.09 -2.24
C THR A 136 -8.64 -4.42 -3.27
N LEU A 137 -8.90 -4.64 -4.55
CA LEU A 137 -8.17 -3.98 -5.64
C LEU A 137 -8.36 -2.47 -5.61
N ILE A 138 -9.59 -1.99 -5.39
CA ILE A 138 -9.87 -0.56 -5.28
C ILE A 138 -9.06 0.08 -4.15
N ILE A 139 -9.03 -0.52 -2.96
CA ILE A 139 -8.28 0.03 -1.82
C ILE A 139 -6.77 0.04 -2.11
N ILE A 140 -6.21 -1.05 -2.62
CA ILE A 140 -4.78 -1.15 -2.94
C ILE A 140 -4.39 -0.10 -3.99
N ILE A 141 -5.17 0.00 -5.06
CA ILE A 141 -4.92 0.97 -6.15
C ILE A 141 -5.08 2.39 -5.62
N ALA A 142 -6.09 2.67 -4.80
CA ALA A 142 -6.30 3.99 -4.22
C ALA A 142 -5.14 4.40 -3.30
N ILE A 143 -4.63 3.49 -2.46
CA ILE A 143 -3.44 3.74 -1.63
C ILE A 143 -2.23 4.01 -2.52
N GLY A 144 -1.94 3.15 -3.50
CA GLY A 144 -0.82 3.36 -4.43
C GLY A 144 -0.91 4.70 -5.17
N PHE A 145 -2.09 5.04 -5.69
CA PHE A 145 -2.33 6.31 -6.38
C PHE A 145 -2.20 7.51 -5.45
N SER A 146 -2.65 7.41 -4.19
CA SER A 146 -2.50 8.50 -3.21
C SER A 146 -1.03 8.89 -3.00
N ARG A 147 -0.11 7.93 -3.07
CA ARG A 147 1.34 8.17 -2.96
C ARG A 147 1.88 8.97 -4.15
N LEU A 148 1.49 8.58 -5.36
CA LEU A 148 1.81 9.32 -6.58
C LEU A 148 1.24 10.74 -6.53
N TYR A 149 -0.04 10.86 -6.14
CA TYR A 149 -0.72 12.14 -6.05
C TYR A 149 -0.08 13.07 -5.01
N LEU A 150 0.39 12.55 -3.87
CA LEU A 150 1.07 13.32 -2.81
C LEU A 150 2.57 13.54 -3.10
N GLY A 151 3.13 12.86 -4.10
CA GLY A 151 4.50 13.04 -4.61
C GLY A 151 5.56 12.34 -3.76
N VAL A 152 5.31 11.10 -3.31
CA VAL A 152 6.13 10.40 -2.30
C VAL A 152 6.40 8.93 -2.55
#